data_AF-A0A3D0DTU9-F1
#
_entry.id   AF-A0A3D0DTU9-F1
#
_cell.length_a   1.000
_cell.length_b   1.000
_cell.length_c   1.000
_cell.angle_alpha   90.00
_cell.angle_beta   90.00
_cell.angle_gamma   90.00
#
_symmetry.space_group_name_H-M   'P 1'
#
loop_
_entity.id
_entity.type
_entity.pdbx_description
1 polymer ?
#
loop_
_entity_poly.entity_id
_entity_poly.type
_entity_poly.pdbx_seq_one_letter_code
_entity_poly.pdbx_strand_id
1 'polypeptide(L)'
;MAFYQIEPFGDLVADERHGSAASLLANLNRDPKTRPEPYKPEDFIHWRATGEVVEEAEPTLLDDPVAQSNLIRAAMFGLPPR
;
A
#
# COMPACT_ATOMS: atom_id res chain seq x y z
N MET A 1 6.89 -2.50 -28.28
CA MET A 1 6.31 -3.05 -27.04
C MET A 1 4.79 -3.05 -27.15
N ALA A 2 4.19 -4.00 -27.88
CA ALA A 2 2.73 -4.02 -28.08
C ALA A 2 1.99 -4.54 -26.82
N PHE A 3 2.61 -5.43 -26.04
CA PHE A 3 2.02 -5.96 -24.81
C PHE A 3 1.92 -4.91 -23.69
N TYR A 4 2.97 -4.09 -23.48
CA TYR A 4 2.96 -2.99 -22.49
C TYR A 4 1.90 -1.92 -22.78
N GLN A 5 1.49 -1.76 -24.05
CA GLN A 5 0.41 -0.84 -24.43
C GLN A 5 -0.97 -1.35 -24.02
N ILE A 6 -1.11 -2.66 -23.82
CA ILE A 6 -2.37 -3.32 -23.44
C ILE A 6 -2.38 -3.62 -21.92
N GLU A 7 -1.22 -3.96 -21.34
CA GLU A 7 -1.06 -4.26 -19.93
C GLU A 7 0.16 -3.53 -19.34
N PRO A 8 0.03 -2.22 -19.02
CA PRO A 8 1.13 -1.45 -18.45
C PRO A 8 1.48 -1.86 -17.01
N PHE A 9 0.62 -2.66 -16.37
CA PHE A 9 0.76 -3.16 -14.99
C PHE A 9 1.37 -4.57 -14.90
N GLY A 10 1.70 -5.20 -16.03
CA GLY A 10 2.10 -6.62 -16.10
C GLY A 10 3.29 -6.99 -15.20
N ASP A 11 4.21 -6.05 -14.96
CA ASP A 11 5.32 -6.24 -14.01
C ASP A 11 4.88 -6.06 -12.55
N LEU A 12 3.96 -5.14 -12.24
CA LEU A 12 3.53 -4.90 -10.85
C LEU A 12 2.88 -6.15 -10.25
N VAL A 13 1.94 -6.76 -10.98
CA VAL A 13 1.25 -7.98 -10.51
C VAL A 13 2.19 -9.20 -10.51
N ALA A 14 3.23 -9.21 -11.35
CA ALA A 14 4.26 -10.23 -11.30
C ALA A 14 5.14 -10.08 -10.04
N ASP A 15 5.52 -8.86 -9.70
CA ASP A 15 6.28 -8.55 -8.49
C ASP A 15 5.50 -8.90 -7.21
N GLU A 16 4.19 -8.65 -7.16
CA GLU A 16 3.34 -9.07 -6.03
C GLU A 16 3.33 -10.60 -5.83
N ARG A 17 3.22 -11.36 -6.93
CA ARG A 17 3.28 -12.82 -6.90
C ARG A 17 4.66 -13.31 -6.47
N HIS A 18 5.71 -12.67 -6.96
CA HIS A 18 7.09 -12.97 -6.58
C HIS A 18 7.34 -12.70 -5.10
N GLY A 19 6.96 -11.52 -4.60
CA GLY A 19 7.10 -11.13 -3.20
C GLY A 19 6.31 -12.05 -2.27
N SER A 20 5.12 -12.49 -2.68
CA SER A 20 4.33 -13.48 -1.92
C SER A 20 5.08 -14.80 -1.76
N ALA A 21 5.67 -15.33 -2.83
CA ALA A 21 6.44 -16.58 -2.76
C ALA A 21 7.75 -16.41 -1.96
N ALA A 22 8.46 -15.30 -2.16
CA ALA A 22 9.70 -15.00 -1.45
C ALA A 22 9.47 -14.82 0.06
N SER A 23 8.41 -14.11 0.46
CA SER A 23 8.05 -13.92 1.86
C SER A 23 7.66 -15.23 2.55
N LEU A 24 6.96 -16.14 1.87
CA LEU A 24 6.71 -17.49 2.37
C LEU A 24 8.01 -18.24 2.67
N LEU A 25 8.93 -18.28 1.70
CA LEU A 25 10.22 -18.96 1.84
C LEU A 25 11.08 -18.33 2.94
N ALA A 26 11.12 -17.01 3.02
CA ALA A 26 11.87 -16.29 4.04
C ALA A 26 11.31 -16.54 5.44
N ASN A 27 9.97 -16.53 5.60
CA ASN A 27 9.32 -16.81 6.88
C ASN A 27 9.47 -18.27 7.32
N LEU A 28 9.50 -19.22 6.38
CA LEU A 28 9.79 -20.62 6.69
C LEU A 28 11.18 -20.81 7.30
N ASN A 29 12.14 -19.99 6.88
CA ASN A 29 13.53 -20.02 7.35
C ASN A 29 13.85 -18.94 8.41
N ARG A 30 12.83 -18.22 8.88
CA ARG A 30 13.00 -17.10 9.83
C ARG A 30 13.20 -17.62 11.25
N ASP A 31 14.18 -17.05 11.96
CA ASP A 31 14.31 -17.21 13.41
C ASP A 31 13.64 -16.03 14.15
N PRO A 32 12.54 -16.24 14.90
CA PRO A 32 11.85 -15.19 15.63
C PRO A 32 12.69 -14.49 16.71
N LYS A 33 13.80 -15.10 17.16
CA LYS A 33 14.68 -14.49 18.16
C LYS A 33 15.55 -13.38 17.57
N THR A 34 15.97 -13.54 16.32
CA THR A 34 16.81 -12.57 15.60
C THR A 34 16.00 -11.62 14.74
N ARG A 35 14.83 -12.06 14.26
CA ARG A 35 13.84 -11.23 13.57
C ARG A 35 12.41 -11.55 14.06
N PRO A 36 11.90 -10.82 15.06
CA PRO A 36 10.57 -11.05 15.62
C PRO A 36 9.43 -10.87 14.61
N GLU A 37 9.55 -9.89 13.71
CA GLU A 37 8.54 -9.54 12.71
C GLU A 37 8.65 -10.43 11.47
N PRO A 38 7.52 -10.92 10.92
CA PRO A 38 7.56 -11.73 9.71
C PRO A 38 7.92 -10.84 8.52
N TYR A 39 8.57 -11.44 7.52
CA TYR A 39 8.75 -10.78 6.24
C TYR A 39 7.40 -10.64 5.55
N LYS A 40 7.13 -9.47 4.98
CA LYS A 40 5.95 -9.21 4.18
C LYS A 40 6.30 -9.32 2.68
N PRO A 41 5.33 -9.56 1.78
CA PRO A 41 5.60 -9.57 0.34
C PRO A 41 6.33 -8.32 -0.16
N GLU A 42 5.99 -7.16 0.39
CA GLU A 42 6.58 -5.88 0.02
C GLU A 42 8.09 -5.84 0.27
N ASP A 43 8.62 -6.61 1.24
CA ASP A 43 10.06 -6.65 1.57
C ASP A 43 10.92 -7.12 0.38
N PHE A 44 10.28 -7.71 -0.62
CA PHE A 44 10.91 -8.25 -1.83
C PHE A 44 10.50 -7.51 -3.11
N ILE A 45 9.82 -6.36 -3.01
CA ILE A 45 9.33 -5.57 -4.15
C ILE A 45 9.98 -4.19 -4.10
N HIS A 46 10.92 -3.93 -5.02
CA HIS A 46 11.79 -2.75 -4.96
C HIS A 46 11.04 -1.41 -5.03
N TRP A 47 10.03 -1.31 -5.91
CA TRP A 47 9.24 -0.08 -6.09
C TRP A 47 8.19 0.15 -4.99
N ARG A 48 7.92 -0.87 -4.15
CA ARG A 48 7.06 -0.72 -2.98
C ARG A 48 7.79 -0.19 -1.75
N ALA A 49 9.10 0.08 -1.86
CA ALA A 49 9.93 0.71 -0.84
C ALA A 49 9.51 0.33 0.58
N THR A 50 9.93 -0.85 1.02
CA THR A 50 9.70 -1.30 2.39
C THR A 50 10.41 -0.40 3.37
N GLY A 51 9.62 0.46 4.01
CA GLY A 51 10.10 1.36 5.04
C GLY A 51 9.67 2.81 4.91
N GLU A 52 8.90 3.19 3.87
CA GLU A 52 7.99 4.31 4.11
C GLU A 52 6.97 3.82 5.14
N VAL A 53 7.28 4.11 6.41
CA VAL A 53 6.25 4.30 7.41
C VAL A 53 5.34 5.33 6.78
N VAL A 54 4.28 4.86 6.12
CA VAL A 54 3.12 5.70 5.89
C VAL A 54 2.73 6.07 7.31
N GLU A 55 3.17 7.24 7.79
CA GLU A 55 2.58 7.80 8.99
C GLU A 55 1.09 7.74 8.70
N GLU A 56 0.37 6.90 9.46
CA GLU A 56 -1.06 6.82 9.33
C GLU A 56 -1.55 8.25 9.55
N ALA A 57 -1.87 8.94 8.46
CA ALA A 57 -2.19 10.33 8.52
C ALA A 57 -3.36 10.45 9.49
N GLU A 58 -3.15 11.17 10.58
CA GLU A 58 -4.20 11.30 11.58
C GLU A 58 -5.47 11.81 10.89
N PRO A 59 -6.63 11.21 11.19
CA PRO A 59 -7.85 11.59 10.53
C PRO A 59 -8.11 13.07 10.79
N THR A 60 -8.30 13.85 9.71
CA THR A 60 -8.73 15.24 9.84
C THR A 60 -10.19 15.25 10.30
N LEU A 61 -10.38 15.52 11.60
CA LEU A 61 -11.69 15.67 12.23
C LEU A 61 -11.98 17.15 12.43
N LEU A 62 -13.07 17.62 11.82
CA LEU A 62 -13.59 18.97 11.98
C LEU A 62 -14.74 18.94 13.00
N ASP A 63 -14.76 19.94 13.88
CA ASP A 63 -15.80 20.07 14.90
C ASP A 63 -17.19 20.37 14.31
N ASP A 64 -17.23 21.04 13.15
CA ASP A 64 -18.47 21.34 12.42
C ASP A 64 -18.91 20.14 11.55
N PRO A 65 -20.07 19.52 11.83
CA PRO A 65 -20.59 18.40 11.05
C PRO A 65 -20.82 18.74 9.56
N VAL A 66 -21.13 20.00 9.24
CA VAL A 66 -21.35 20.45 7.86
C VAL A 66 -20.01 20.54 7.13
N ALA A 67 -19.00 21.16 7.75
CA ALA A 67 -17.64 21.18 7.22
C ALA A 67 -17.06 19.76 7.07
N GLN A 68 -17.29 18.86 8.02
CA GLN A 68 -16.86 17.46 7.92
C GLN A 68 -17.51 16.74 6.73
N SER A 69 -18.82 16.93 6.53
CA SER A 69 -19.54 16.35 5.39
C SER A 69 -19.04 16.87 4.05
N ASN A 70 -18.71 18.17 3.98
CA ASN A 70 -18.13 18.80 2.81
C ASN A 70 -16.72 18.29 2.50
N LEU A 71 -15.88 18.10 3.53
CA LEU A 71 -14.55 17.50 3.39
C LEU A 71 -14.63 16.08 2.81
N ILE A 72 -15.50 15.24 3.36
CA ILE A 72 -15.72 13.86 2.88
C ILE A 72 -16.18 13.89 1.41
N ARG A 73 -17.13 14.76 1.09
CA ARG A 73 -17.69 14.90 -0.25
C ARG A 73 -16.63 15.35 -1.28
N ALA A 74 -15.74 16.26 -0.89
CA ALA A 74 -14.64 16.71 -1.74
C ALA A 74 -13.58 15.60 -1.92
N ALA A 75 -13.20 14.91 -0.85
CA ALA A 75 -12.18 13.87 -0.90
C ALA A 75 -12.63 12.62 -1.68
N MET A 76 -13.89 12.21 -1.53
CA MET A 76 -14.42 11.01 -2.18
C MET A 76 -14.90 11.25 -3.60
N PHE A 77 -15.48 12.42 -3.89
CA PHE A 77 -16.19 12.67 -5.14
C PHE A 77 -15.67 13.88 -5.94
N GLY A 78 -14.69 14.62 -5.43
CA GLY A 78 -14.17 15.82 -6.09
C GLY A 78 -15.21 16.95 -6.23
N LEU A 79 -16.26 16.94 -5.41
CA LEU A 79 -17.36 17.90 -5.49
C LEU A 79 -17.09 19.13 -4.61
N PRO A 80 -17.48 20.34 -5.05
CA PRO A 80 -17.30 21.54 -4.23
C PRO A 80 -18.16 21.50 -2.96
N PRO A 81 -17.72 22.20 -1.89
CA PRO A 81 -18.46 22.32 -0.64
C PRO A 81 -19.79 23.07 -0.85
N ARG A 82 -20.79 22.75 -0.03
CA ARG A 82 -22.14 23.35 -0.05
C ARG A 82 -22.47 24.07 1.25
#